data_AF-A0A1R1C0H2-F1
#
_entry.id   AF-A0A1R1C0H2-F1
#
_cell.length_a   1.000
_cell.length_b   1.000
_cell.length_c   1.000
_cell.angle_alpha   90.00
_cell.angle_beta   90.00
_cell.angle_gamma   90.00
#
_symmetry.space_group_name_H-M   'P 1'
#
loop_
_entity.id
_entity.type
_entity.pdbx_description
1 polymer ?
#
loop_
_entity_poly.entity_id
_entity_poly.type
_entity_poly.pdbx_seq_one_letter_code
_entity_poly.pdbx_strand_id
1 'polypeptide(L)'
;MNSYILDNSLLEEFKQALSDHDDFLINTYSNYNGKNLWSLICSAKDWLSVSVNGLPYIDLTHAHDDFRSLNVLQLIMTYDIVLQSIEQLLRVFEMEYTLKNDSSVFNAAIPDDAYFAQIRACFGAHPVDLRIADGTKTTNKYFASWSSDISNSGDNGDYSVFLYSNNPNVVQPISFSMSFANIHEFIVKRYSLLTSMISVIKKKNGIFIEDQRLQEIGHSSDVVEQLQILIRENSIRIGEGEGYHYDIQTLIELFTAPQEFPERERQEADQYLNSLHLLVNELYDALQSMTFSENAVTQGHLIHSRSPKFKGLNYDLEKVFEYLNNPYFRADRVDYHLRRLISEGLLPSYVSRQTDKLDLHLLLLARLTVNEKKH
;
A
#
# COMPACT_ATOMS: atom_id res chain seq x y z
N MET A 1 -0.66 -13.08 -31.03
CA MET A 1 -0.79 -12.16 -29.87
C MET A 1 -2.10 -12.51 -29.18
N ASN A 2 -2.09 -12.68 -27.86
CA ASN A 2 -3.27 -13.14 -27.12
C ASN A 2 -4.40 -12.09 -27.16
N SER A 3 -5.59 -12.47 -27.60
CA SER A 3 -6.78 -11.61 -27.60
C SER A 3 -7.59 -11.68 -26.29
N TYR A 4 -7.31 -12.67 -25.44
CA TYR A 4 -8.00 -12.87 -24.16
C TYR A 4 -7.22 -12.13 -23.07
N ILE A 5 -7.33 -10.80 -23.07
CA ILE A 5 -6.64 -9.89 -22.15
C ILE A 5 -7.63 -9.16 -21.25
N LEU A 6 -7.23 -8.85 -20.02
CA LEU A 6 -8.07 -8.11 -19.07
C LEU A 6 -7.86 -6.60 -19.23
N ASP A 7 -8.88 -5.83 -18.83
CA ASP A 7 -8.84 -4.38 -18.89
C ASP A 7 -7.81 -3.82 -17.89
N ASN A 8 -6.73 -3.26 -18.44
CA ASN A 8 -5.67 -2.65 -17.66
C ASN A 8 -6.10 -1.33 -16.99
N SER A 9 -7.09 -0.62 -17.54
CA SER A 9 -7.56 0.62 -16.93
C SER A 9 -8.20 0.37 -15.56
N LEU A 10 -9.00 -0.70 -15.43
CA LEU A 10 -9.56 -1.13 -14.15
C LEU A 10 -8.48 -1.52 -13.12
N LEU A 11 -7.37 -2.13 -13.56
CA LEU A 11 -6.24 -2.43 -12.66
C LEU A 11 -5.62 -1.14 -12.12
N GLU A 12 -5.37 -0.17 -12.99
CA GLU A 12 -4.77 1.10 -12.59
C GLU A 12 -5.72 1.91 -11.70
N GLU A 13 -7.02 1.90 -11.96
CA GLU A 13 -8.01 2.50 -11.06
C GLU A 13 -8.01 1.84 -9.67
N PHE A 14 -7.91 0.52 -9.60
CA PHE A 14 -7.80 -0.20 -8.34
C PHE A 14 -6.50 0.15 -7.60
N LYS A 15 -5.36 0.15 -8.30
CA LYS A 15 -4.06 0.53 -7.73
C LYS A 15 -4.07 1.97 -7.23
N GLN A 16 -4.67 2.88 -7.97
CA GLN A 16 -4.81 4.27 -7.56
C GLN A 16 -5.69 4.39 -6.31
N ALA A 17 -6.82 3.69 -6.25
CA ALA A 17 -7.67 3.69 -5.05
C ALA A 17 -6.97 3.12 -3.81
N LEU A 18 -6.05 2.16 -3.97
CA LEU A 18 -5.20 1.72 -2.86
C LEU A 18 -4.18 2.79 -2.45
N SER A 19 -3.57 3.49 -3.41
CA SER A 19 -2.56 4.53 -3.16
C SER A 19 -3.16 5.80 -2.58
N ASP A 20 -4.35 6.22 -3.00
CA ASP A 20 -5.04 7.41 -2.50
C ASP A 20 -5.50 7.26 -1.05
N HIS A 21 -5.47 6.04 -0.52
CA HIS A 21 -6.02 5.65 0.77
C HIS A 21 -5.07 4.71 1.54
N ASP A 22 -3.78 4.73 1.20
CA ASP A 22 -2.79 3.83 1.80
C ASP A 22 -2.61 4.07 3.29
N ASP A 23 -2.61 5.32 3.74
CA ASP A 23 -2.61 5.69 5.16
C ASP A 23 -3.69 4.92 5.95
N PHE A 24 -4.94 5.04 5.52
CA PHE A 24 -6.09 4.35 6.11
C PHE A 24 -5.93 2.83 6.01
N LEU A 25 -5.52 2.31 4.86
CA LEU A 25 -5.42 0.87 4.62
C LEU A 25 -4.31 0.23 5.45
N ILE A 26 -3.15 0.87 5.54
CA ILE A 26 -2.01 0.42 6.35
C ILE A 26 -2.42 0.45 7.82
N ASN A 27 -2.95 1.58 8.30
CA ASN A 27 -3.34 1.72 9.69
C ASN A 27 -4.41 0.67 10.09
N THR A 28 -5.43 0.47 9.25
CA THR A 28 -6.53 -0.46 9.54
C THR A 28 -6.14 -1.93 9.38
N TYR A 29 -5.36 -2.27 8.34
CA TYR A 29 -5.14 -3.67 7.93
C TYR A 29 -3.75 -4.22 8.26
N SER A 30 -2.80 -3.41 8.74
CA SER A 30 -1.48 -3.90 9.20
C SER A 30 -1.60 -4.84 10.40
N ASN A 31 -2.60 -4.63 11.27
CA ASN A 31 -2.93 -5.50 12.38
C ASN A 31 -4.45 -5.62 12.58
N TYR A 32 -5.11 -6.29 11.65
CA TYR A 32 -6.54 -6.56 11.72
C TYR A 32 -6.80 -7.87 12.47
N ASN A 33 -7.30 -7.79 13.71
CA ASN A 33 -7.57 -8.94 14.58
C ASN A 33 -6.34 -9.87 14.76
N GLY A 34 -5.15 -9.30 14.96
CA GLY A 34 -3.91 -10.04 15.15
C GLY A 34 -3.29 -10.58 13.85
N LYS A 35 -3.79 -10.15 12.69
CA LYS A 35 -3.31 -10.57 11.37
C LYS A 35 -2.95 -9.36 10.51
N ASN A 36 -1.86 -9.48 9.77
CA ASN A 36 -1.47 -8.49 8.78
C ASN A 36 -2.20 -8.76 7.46
N LEU A 37 -3.35 -8.11 7.28
CA LEU A 37 -4.13 -8.16 6.04
C LEU A 37 -3.63 -7.16 4.99
N TRP A 38 -2.86 -6.14 5.40
CA TRP A 38 -2.18 -5.23 4.47
C TRP A 38 -1.22 -5.99 3.54
N SER A 39 -0.41 -6.91 4.08
CA SER A 39 0.45 -7.77 3.26
C SER A 39 -0.32 -8.60 2.23
N LEU A 40 -1.54 -9.05 2.57
CA LEU A 40 -2.41 -9.75 1.63
C LEU A 40 -2.88 -8.82 0.51
N ILE A 41 -3.28 -7.59 0.84
CA ILE A 41 -3.69 -6.57 -0.15
C ILE A 41 -2.53 -6.29 -1.12
N CYS A 42 -1.32 -6.06 -0.61
CA CYS A 42 -0.13 -5.86 -1.44
C CYS A 42 0.15 -7.06 -2.34
N SER A 43 0.12 -8.28 -1.78
CA SER A 43 0.36 -9.50 -2.56
C SER A 43 -0.68 -9.68 -3.68
N ALA A 44 -1.97 -9.43 -3.40
CA ALA A 44 -3.02 -9.55 -4.39
C ALA A 44 -2.88 -8.47 -5.48
N LYS A 45 -2.54 -7.23 -5.12
CA LYS A 45 -2.24 -6.14 -6.05
C LYS A 45 -1.11 -6.51 -7.00
N ASP A 46 0.00 -7.03 -6.47
CA ASP A 46 1.17 -7.39 -7.26
C ASP A 46 0.87 -8.55 -8.23
N TRP A 47 0.17 -9.59 -7.76
CA TRP A 47 -0.23 -10.71 -8.61
C TRP A 47 -1.27 -10.35 -9.66
N LEU A 48 -2.20 -9.43 -9.36
CA LEU A 48 -3.09 -8.84 -10.37
C LEU A 48 -2.27 -8.08 -11.42
N SER A 49 -1.28 -7.30 -11.01
CA SER A 49 -0.41 -6.56 -11.94
C SER A 49 0.37 -7.49 -12.86
N VAL A 50 1.01 -8.52 -12.30
CA VAL A 50 1.72 -9.54 -13.09
C VAL A 50 0.78 -10.25 -14.06
N SER A 51 -0.42 -10.61 -13.60
CA SER A 51 -1.37 -11.37 -14.41
C SER A 51 -1.94 -10.55 -15.55
N VAL A 52 -2.49 -9.36 -15.27
CA VAL A 52 -3.11 -8.49 -16.29
C VAL A 52 -2.08 -8.05 -17.33
N ASN A 53 -0.90 -7.61 -16.90
CA ASN A 53 0.16 -7.17 -17.81
C ASN A 53 0.87 -8.34 -18.51
N GLY A 54 0.83 -9.54 -17.94
CA GLY A 54 1.44 -10.75 -18.50
C GLY A 54 0.61 -11.42 -19.59
N LEU A 55 -0.73 -11.33 -19.52
CA LEU A 55 -1.65 -11.97 -20.48
C LEU A 55 -1.34 -11.70 -21.97
N PRO A 56 -0.99 -10.47 -22.40
CA PRO A 56 -0.67 -10.19 -23.81
C PRO A 56 0.50 -11.01 -24.37
N TYR A 57 1.40 -11.48 -23.51
CA TYR A 57 2.64 -12.16 -23.87
C TYR A 57 2.51 -13.69 -23.98
N ILE A 58 1.33 -14.25 -23.69
CA ILE A 58 1.08 -15.70 -23.82
C ILE A 58 0.81 -16.04 -25.30
N ASP A 59 1.62 -16.91 -25.91
CA ASP A 59 1.45 -17.30 -27.32
C ASP A 59 0.58 -18.55 -27.51
N LEU A 60 -0.73 -18.36 -27.63
CA LEU A 60 -1.68 -19.44 -27.87
C LEU A 60 -1.61 -20.03 -29.30
N THR A 61 -0.79 -19.45 -30.19
CA THR A 61 -0.72 -19.83 -31.62
C THR A 61 0.60 -20.48 -32.01
N HIS A 62 1.40 -20.89 -31.02
CA HIS A 62 2.70 -21.48 -31.27
C HIS A 62 2.62 -22.74 -32.15
N ALA A 63 3.53 -22.87 -33.12
CA ALA A 63 3.50 -23.94 -34.11
C ALA A 63 3.75 -25.34 -33.53
N HIS A 64 4.47 -25.43 -32.41
CA HIS A 64 4.75 -26.68 -31.70
C HIS A 64 3.67 -26.97 -30.64
N ASP A 65 3.07 -28.16 -30.70
CA ASP A 65 1.93 -28.54 -29.87
C ASP A 65 2.24 -28.56 -28.36
N ASP A 66 3.38 -29.12 -27.95
CA ASP A 66 3.77 -29.10 -26.53
C ASP A 66 3.95 -27.68 -25.98
N PHE A 67 4.58 -26.78 -26.75
CA PHE A 67 4.70 -25.37 -26.38
C PHE A 67 3.34 -24.71 -26.27
N ARG A 68 2.45 -24.96 -27.24
CA ARG A 68 1.09 -24.42 -27.23
C ARG A 68 0.31 -24.93 -26.02
N SER A 69 0.46 -26.21 -25.66
CA SER A 69 -0.12 -26.82 -24.46
C SER A 69 0.38 -26.18 -23.17
N LEU A 70 1.68 -25.88 -23.08
CA LEU A 70 2.26 -25.14 -21.95
C LEU A 70 1.75 -23.70 -21.89
N ASN A 71 1.57 -23.03 -23.03
CA ASN A 71 1.01 -21.68 -23.09
C ASN A 71 -0.47 -21.66 -22.66
N VAL A 72 -1.23 -22.70 -22.99
CA VAL A 72 -2.60 -22.90 -22.50
C VAL A 72 -2.63 -23.10 -20.98
N LEU A 73 -1.73 -23.93 -20.43
CA LEU A 73 -1.58 -24.06 -18.99
C LEU A 73 -1.25 -22.71 -18.34
N GLN A 74 -0.32 -21.96 -18.92
CA GLN A 74 0.06 -20.63 -18.44
C GLN A 74 -1.16 -19.70 -18.40
N LEU A 75 -1.98 -19.66 -19.46
CA LEU A 75 -3.21 -18.85 -19.49
C LEU A 75 -4.15 -19.20 -18.33
N ILE A 76 -4.42 -20.51 -18.13
CA ILE A 76 -5.32 -20.97 -17.08
C ILE A 76 -4.77 -20.62 -15.68
N MET A 77 -3.47 -20.80 -15.45
CA MET A 77 -2.84 -20.44 -14.18
C MET A 77 -2.88 -18.92 -13.94
N THR A 78 -2.62 -18.11 -14.96
CA THR A 78 -2.71 -16.65 -14.85
C THR A 78 -4.12 -16.21 -14.48
N TYR A 79 -5.14 -16.83 -15.06
CA TYR A 79 -6.54 -16.59 -14.69
C TYR A 79 -6.91 -17.09 -13.28
N ASP A 80 -6.39 -18.23 -12.86
CA ASP A 80 -6.56 -18.72 -11.49
C ASP A 80 -5.94 -17.78 -10.46
N ILE A 81 -4.77 -17.20 -10.75
CA ILE A 81 -4.15 -16.17 -9.90
C ILE A 81 -5.04 -14.93 -9.79
N VAL A 82 -5.65 -14.48 -10.89
CA VAL A 82 -6.61 -13.36 -10.87
C VAL A 82 -7.80 -13.70 -9.98
N LEU A 83 -8.43 -14.86 -10.18
CA LEU A 83 -9.57 -15.30 -9.37
C LEU A 83 -9.22 -15.34 -7.88
N GLN A 84 -8.13 -16.01 -7.52
CA GLN A 84 -7.69 -16.11 -6.12
C GLN A 84 -7.40 -14.73 -5.52
N SER A 85 -6.76 -13.82 -6.27
CA SER A 85 -6.51 -12.46 -5.81
C SER A 85 -7.80 -11.71 -5.51
N ILE A 86 -8.81 -11.82 -6.39
CA ILE A 86 -10.14 -11.24 -6.17
C ILE A 86 -10.81 -11.85 -4.93
N GLU A 87 -10.82 -13.17 -4.79
CA GLU A 87 -11.43 -13.84 -3.62
C GLU A 87 -10.77 -13.41 -2.30
N GLN A 88 -9.43 -13.31 -2.28
CA GLN A 88 -8.72 -12.85 -1.09
C GLN A 88 -9.05 -11.39 -0.76
N LEU A 89 -9.14 -10.52 -1.77
CA LEU A 89 -9.52 -9.12 -1.57
C LEU A 89 -10.97 -8.97 -1.10
N LEU A 90 -11.91 -9.73 -1.67
CA LEU A 90 -13.30 -9.78 -1.18
C LEU A 90 -13.33 -10.14 0.31
N ARG A 91 -12.54 -11.15 0.72
CA ARG A 91 -12.45 -11.54 2.12
C ARG A 91 -11.88 -10.44 3.01
N VAL A 92 -10.81 -9.76 2.59
CA VAL A 92 -10.18 -8.68 3.39
C VAL A 92 -11.13 -7.51 3.57
N PHE A 93 -11.83 -7.13 2.50
CA PHE A 93 -12.80 -6.04 2.56
C PHE A 93 -14.18 -6.46 3.06
N GLU A 94 -14.33 -7.72 3.51
CA GLU A 94 -15.55 -8.31 4.07
C GLU A 94 -16.76 -8.19 3.12
N MET A 95 -16.50 -8.35 1.84
CA MET A 95 -17.48 -8.26 0.77
C MET A 95 -18.14 -9.61 0.53
N GLU A 96 -19.45 -9.60 0.28
CA GLU A 96 -20.17 -10.78 -0.16
C GLU A 96 -19.70 -11.19 -1.56
N TYR A 97 -19.36 -12.47 -1.74
CA TYR A 97 -19.02 -13.01 -3.05
C TYR A 97 -20.27 -13.39 -3.83
N THR A 98 -20.83 -12.41 -4.55
CA THR A 98 -22.12 -12.53 -5.27
C THR A 98 -22.12 -13.55 -6.41
N LEU A 99 -20.94 -13.93 -6.93
CA LEU A 99 -20.79 -14.88 -8.04
C LEU A 99 -20.55 -16.33 -7.59
N LYS A 100 -20.54 -16.61 -6.28
CA LYS A 100 -20.23 -17.95 -5.73
C LYS A 100 -21.08 -19.09 -6.32
N ASN A 101 -22.34 -18.81 -6.66
CA ASN A 101 -23.27 -19.76 -7.24
C ASN A 101 -23.62 -19.42 -8.71
N ASP A 102 -22.87 -18.52 -9.35
CA ASP A 102 -23.08 -18.18 -10.76
C ASP A 102 -22.82 -19.42 -11.63
N SER A 103 -23.65 -19.64 -12.63
CA SER A 103 -23.56 -20.76 -13.58
C SER A 103 -23.87 -20.32 -15.01
N SER A 104 -23.75 -19.01 -15.27
CA SER A 104 -24.23 -18.39 -16.51
C SER A 104 -23.20 -18.40 -17.63
N VAL A 105 -21.94 -18.68 -17.35
CA VAL A 105 -20.87 -18.68 -18.37
C VAL A 105 -20.71 -20.07 -18.98
N PHE A 106 -20.47 -21.09 -18.16
CA PHE A 106 -20.19 -22.43 -18.70
C PHE A 106 -21.45 -23.25 -18.97
N ASN A 107 -22.60 -22.85 -18.40
CA ASN A 107 -23.88 -23.55 -18.53
C ASN A 107 -23.81 -25.04 -18.14
N ALA A 108 -22.95 -25.36 -17.17
CA ALA A 108 -22.76 -26.69 -16.64
C ALA A 108 -23.77 -27.01 -15.52
N ALA A 109 -23.86 -28.28 -15.13
CA ALA A 109 -24.69 -28.72 -13.99
C ALA A 109 -24.16 -28.26 -12.62
N ILE A 110 -22.98 -27.65 -12.59
CA ILE A 110 -22.29 -27.15 -11.40
C ILE A 110 -21.98 -25.65 -11.54
N PRO A 111 -21.79 -24.92 -10.43
CA PRO A 111 -21.39 -23.51 -10.49
C PRO A 111 -20.10 -23.30 -11.27
N ASP A 112 -19.99 -22.12 -11.90
CA ASP A 112 -18.90 -21.78 -12.81
C ASP A 112 -17.53 -21.86 -12.11
N ASP A 113 -17.42 -21.51 -10.84
CA ASP A 113 -16.16 -21.60 -10.08
C ASP A 113 -15.69 -23.06 -9.93
N ALA A 114 -16.63 -23.97 -9.67
CA ALA A 114 -16.34 -25.39 -9.60
C ALA A 114 -15.97 -25.95 -10.98
N TYR A 115 -16.62 -25.45 -12.04
CA TYR A 115 -16.33 -25.86 -13.41
C TYR A 115 -14.95 -25.36 -13.86
N PHE A 116 -14.60 -24.11 -13.55
CA PHE A 116 -13.27 -23.58 -13.80
C PHE A 116 -12.18 -24.33 -13.02
N ALA A 117 -12.44 -24.70 -11.77
CA ALA A 117 -11.52 -25.56 -11.00
C ALA A 117 -11.32 -26.94 -11.66
N GLN A 118 -12.35 -27.49 -12.30
CA GLN A 118 -12.23 -28.73 -13.09
C GLN A 118 -11.39 -28.51 -14.35
N ILE A 119 -11.62 -27.44 -15.12
CA ILE A 119 -10.77 -27.07 -16.27
C ILE A 119 -9.30 -27.01 -15.81
N ARG A 120 -9.03 -26.31 -14.71
CA ARG A 120 -7.70 -26.18 -14.13
C ARG A 120 -7.06 -27.52 -13.79
N ALA A 121 -7.83 -28.44 -13.21
CA ALA A 121 -7.37 -29.77 -12.89
C ALA A 121 -7.04 -30.58 -14.16
N CYS A 122 -7.94 -30.59 -15.14
CA CYS A 122 -7.82 -31.34 -16.39
C CYS A 122 -6.67 -30.85 -17.28
N PHE A 123 -6.47 -29.54 -17.38
CA PHE A 123 -5.52 -28.94 -18.33
C PHE A 123 -4.15 -28.61 -17.72
N GLY A 124 -3.90 -28.93 -16.45
CA GLY A 124 -2.51 -29.08 -15.99
C GLY A 124 -2.22 -29.06 -14.49
N ALA A 125 -3.09 -28.56 -13.61
CA ALA A 125 -2.79 -28.55 -12.18
C ALA A 125 -2.76 -29.97 -11.56
N HIS A 126 -3.70 -30.83 -11.97
CA HIS A 126 -3.83 -32.20 -11.43
C HIS A 126 -4.22 -33.24 -12.50
N PRO A 127 -3.61 -33.25 -13.71
CA PRO A 127 -4.07 -34.07 -14.82
C PRO A 127 -4.00 -35.57 -14.53
N VAL A 128 -3.21 -35.99 -13.53
CA VAL A 128 -3.01 -37.41 -13.19
C VAL A 128 -3.71 -37.87 -11.90
N ASP A 129 -4.54 -37.04 -11.25
CA ASP A 129 -5.38 -37.44 -10.11
C ASP A 129 -6.72 -36.70 -10.12
N LEU A 130 -7.51 -36.90 -11.17
CA LEU A 130 -8.84 -36.31 -11.29
C LEU A 130 -9.87 -37.21 -10.57
N ARG A 131 -10.74 -36.58 -9.77
CA ARG A 131 -11.82 -37.28 -9.03
C ARG A 131 -13.22 -36.93 -9.56
N ILE A 132 -13.26 -36.18 -10.66
CA ILE A 132 -14.43 -35.51 -11.22
C ILE A 132 -14.28 -35.55 -12.74
N ALA A 133 -15.30 -36.03 -13.45
CA ALA A 133 -15.32 -36.05 -14.93
C ALA A 133 -16.30 -35.01 -15.52
N ASP A 134 -17.32 -34.61 -14.77
CA ASP A 134 -18.46 -33.77 -15.21
C ASP A 134 -18.89 -32.73 -14.16
N GLY A 135 -18.04 -32.46 -13.17
CA GLY A 135 -18.34 -31.59 -12.04
C GLY A 135 -18.82 -32.32 -10.78
N THR A 136 -19.20 -33.60 -10.90
CA THR A 136 -19.66 -34.41 -9.76
C THR A 136 -18.55 -35.30 -9.21
N LYS A 137 -18.48 -35.43 -7.88
CA LYS A 137 -17.53 -36.36 -7.24
C LYS A 137 -17.93 -37.79 -7.58
N THR A 138 -17.03 -38.52 -8.21
CA THR A 138 -17.20 -39.95 -8.48
C THR A 138 -16.25 -40.77 -7.62
N THR A 139 -16.54 -42.06 -7.43
CA THR A 139 -15.60 -43.01 -6.82
C THR A 139 -14.46 -43.39 -7.77
N ASN A 140 -14.61 -43.10 -9.06
CA ASN A 140 -13.63 -43.43 -10.08
C ASN A 140 -12.57 -42.32 -10.18
N LYS A 141 -11.35 -42.72 -10.53
CA LYS A 141 -10.27 -41.80 -10.84
C LYS A 141 -10.15 -41.64 -12.34
N TYR A 142 -9.79 -40.43 -12.76
CA TYR A 142 -9.54 -40.09 -14.15
C TYR A 142 -8.15 -39.49 -14.32
N PHE A 143 -7.62 -39.61 -15.53
CA PHE A 143 -6.31 -39.11 -15.93
C PHE A 143 -6.46 -38.38 -17.28
N ALA A 144 -6.07 -37.12 -17.37
CA ALA A 144 -6.11 -36.34 -18.59
C ALA A 144 -4.89 -36.61 -19.49
N SER A 145 -5.11 -36.64 -20.80
CA SER A 145 -4.07 -36.62 -21.82
C SER A 145 -3.37 -35.25 -21.90
N TRP A 146 -2.37 -35.13 -22.77
CA TRP A 146 -1.93 -33.81 -23.24
C TRP A 146 -3.11 -33.07 -23.88
N SER A 147 -3.07 -31.75 -23.81
CA SER A 147 -4.09 -30.89 -24.38
C SER A 147 -3.78 -30.63 -25.85
N SER A 148 -4.81 -30.55 -26.69
CA SER A 148 -4.64 -30.28 -28.12
C SER A 148 -5.75 -29.39 -28.66
N ASP A 149 -5.44 -28.63 -29.71
CA ASP A 149 -6.45 -27.88 -30.43
C ASP A 149 -7.44 -28.84 -31.10
N ILE A 150 -8.69 -28.42 -31.19
CA ILE A 150 -9.78 -29.25 -31.73
C ILE A 150 -10.23 -28.81 -33.12
N SER A 151 -9.34 -28.11 -33.84
CA SER A 151 -9.55 -27.61 -35.20
C SER A 151 -10.07 -28.66 -36.19
N ASN A 152 -9.87 -29.96 -35.90
CA ASN A 152 -10.31 -31.07 -36.74
C ASN A 152 -11.29 -32.06 -36.07
N SER A 153 -11.79 -31.82 -34.84
CA SER A 153 -12.61 -32.82 -34.11
C SER A 153 -14.12 -32.63 -34.22
N GLY A 154 -14.59 -31.50 -34.75
CA GLY A 154 -16.03 -31.19 -34.83
C GLY A 154 -16.69 -30.82 -33.49
N ASP A 155 -15.89 -30.68 -32.42
CA ASP A 155 -16.35 -30.21 -31.10
C ASP A 155 -16.37 -28.67 -31.03
N ASN A 156 -17.27 -28.10 -30.21
CA ASN A 156 -17.52 -26.66 -30.08
C ASN A 156 -16.58 -25.92 -29.09
N GLY A 157 -15.29 -26.22 -29.09
CA GLY A 157 -14.31 -25.59 -28.20
C GLY A 157 -13.03 -25.16 -28.92
N ASP A 158 -12.07 -24.64 -28.15
CA ASP A 158 -10.76 -24.24 -28.66
C ASP A 158 -9.71 -25.32 -28.41
N TYR A 159 -9.83 -26.02 -27.28
CA TYR A 159 -8.87 -27.03 -26.80
C TYR A 159 -9.59 -28.20 -26.10
N SER A 160 -9.01 -29.39 -26.17
CA SER A 160 -9.53 -30.57 -25.46
C SER A 160 -8.44 -31.43 -24.83
N VAL A 161 -8.88 -32.28 -23.90
CA VAL A 161 -8.14 -33.43 -23.38
C VAL A 161 -9.04 -34.65 -23.41
N PHE A 162 -8.44 -35.84 -23.47
CA PHE A 162 -9.11 -37.10 -23.21
C PHE A 162 -8.93 -37.50 -21.74
N LEU A 163 -10.03 -37.88 -21.09
CA LEU A 163 -10.02 -38.40 -19.72
C LEU A 163 -10.06 -39.93 -19.74
N TYR A 164 -8.96 -40.56 -19.35
CA TYR A 164 -8.83 -42.01 -19.16
C TYR A 164 -9.36 -42.40 -17.79
N SER A 165 -10.23 -43.41 -17.72
CA SER A 165 -10.76 -43.91 -16.45
C SER A 165 -9.89 -45.01 -15.85
N ASN A 166 -9.80 -45.07 -14.53
CA ASN A 166 -9.25 -46.24 -13.83
C ASN A 166 -10.23 -47.43 -13.78
N ASN A 167 -11.48 -47.26 -14.20
CA ASN A 167 -12.46 -48.33 -14.30
C ASN A 167 -12.25 -49.11 -15.61
N PRO A 168 -11.89 -50.41 -15.56
CA PRO A 168 -11.59 -51.20 -16.75
C PRO A 168 -12.80 -51.41 -17.67
N ASN A 169 -14.02 -51.16 -17.19
CA ASN A 169 -15.24 -51.26 -17.99
C ASN A 169 -15.50 -50.04 -18.86
N VAL A 170 -14.76 -48.93 -18.66
CA VAL A 170 -14.86 -47.74 -19.50
C VAL A 170 -13.92 -47.90 -20.69
N VAL A 171 -14.49 -48.25 -21.84
CA VAL A 171 -13.71 -48.64 -23.04
C VAL A 171 -13.22 -47.43 -23.83
N GLN A 172 -13.97 -46.33 -23.83
CA GLN A 172 -13.64 -45.12 -24.59
C GLN A 172 -13.28 -43.97 -23.64
N PRO A 173 -12.18 -43.23 -23.91
CA PRO A 173 -11.88 -42.00 -23.18
C PRO A 173 -13.00 -40.97 -23.34
N ILE A 174 -13.22 -40.17 -22.30
CA ILE A 174 -14.20 -39.08 -22.34
C ILE A 174 -13.49 -37.84 -22.91
N SER A 175 -14.03 -37.24 -23.97
CA SER A 175 -13.55 -35.94 -24.45
C SER A 175 -13.99 -34.84 -23.49
N PHE A 176 -13.05 -34.01 -23.04
CA PHE A 176 -13.33 -32.83 -22.24
C PHE A 176 -12.75 -31.60 -22.94
N SER A 177 -13.62 -30.77 -23.49
CA SER A 177 -13.26 -29.57 -24.24
C SER A 177 -13.47 -28.30 -23.41
N MET A 178 -12.70 -27.27 -23.70
CA MET A 178 -12.88 -25.93 -23.15
C MET A 178 -12.84 -24.86 -24.25
N SER A 179 -13.47 -23.72 -23.98
CA SER A 179 -13.37 -22.53 -24.81
C SER A 179 -12.60 -21.43 -24.07
N PHE A 180 -11.62 -20.83 -24.75
CA PHE A 180 -10.91 -19.66 -24.27
C PHE A 180 -11.85 -18.47 -24.10
N ALA A 181 -12.85 -18.31 -24.96
CA ALA A 181 -13.85 -17.25 -24.85
C ALA A 181 -14.66 -17.39 -23.55
N ASN A 182 -15.16 -18.58 -23.24
CA ASN A 182 -15.93 -18.81 -22.01
C ASN A 182 -15.06 -18.65 -20.75
N ILE A 183 -13.81 -19.15 -20.77
CA ILE A 183 -12.90 -18.96 -19.63
C ILE A 183 -12.58 -17.47 -19.45
N HIS A 184 -12.36 -16.74 -20.54
CA HIS A 184 -12.11 -15.31 -20.50
C HIS A 184 -13.32 -14.54 -19.95
N GLU A 185 -14.53 -14.83 -20.44
CA GLU A 185 -15.77 -14.24 -19.93
C GLU A 185 -15.95 -14.51 -18.43
N PHE A 186 -15.71 -15.76 -18.01
CA PHE A 186 -15.73 -16.15 -16.60
C PHE A 186 -14.84 -15.24 -15.76
N ILE A 187 -13.57 -15.06 -16.14
CA ILE A 187 -12.64 -14.21 -15.41
C ILE A 187 -13.00 -12.73 -15.48
N VAL A 188 -13.45 -12.22 -16.63
CA VAL A 188 -13.88 -10.83 -16.77
C VAL A 188 -14.98 -10.50 -15.76
N LYS A 189 -15.96 -11.38 -15.56
CA LYS A 189 -17.01 -11.19 -14.55
C LYS A 189 -16.45 -11.10 -13.13
N ARG A 190 -15.50 -11.96 -12.75
CA ARG A 190 -14.86 -11.90 -11.41
C ARG A 190 -13.94 -10.68 -11.26
N TYR A 191 -13.17 -10.37 -12.28
CA TYR A 191 -12.27 -9.22 -12.33
C TYR A 191 -13.04 -7.90 -12.20
N SER A 192 -14.24 -7.79 -12.78
CA SER A 192 -15.10 -6.61 -12.63
C SER A 192 -15.53 -6.31 -11.18
N LEU A 193 -15.40 -7.27 -10.25
CA LEU A 193 -15.65 -7.01 -8.83
C LEU A 193 -14.66 -6.00 -8.23
N LEU A 194 -13.52 -5.72 -8.89
CA LEU A 194 -12.63 -4.62 -8.51
C LEU A 194 -13.35 -3.28 -8.46
N THR A 195 -14.32 -3.01 -9.35
CA THR A 195 -15.10 -1.76 -9.32
C THR A 195 -15.87 -1.62 -8.01
N SER A 196 -16.46 -2.73 -7.52
CA SER A 196 -17.12 -2.75 -6.22
C SER A 196 -16.12 -2.60 -5.07
N MET A 197 -14.93 -3.22 -5.16
CA MET A 197 -13.89 -3.08 -4.15
C MET A 197 -13.39 -1.64 -4.01
N ILE A 198 -13.14 -0.96 -5.13
CA ILE A 198 -12.76 0.46 -5.16
C ILE A 198 -13.80 1.31 -4.40
N SER A 199 -15.08 1.05 -4.65
CA SER A 199 -16.19 1.74 -3.99
C SER A 199 -16.22 1.46 -2.48
N VAL A 200 -15.94 0.21 -2.07
CA VAL A 200 -15.88 -0.19 -0.65
C VAL A 200 -14.69 0.45 0.06
N ILE A 201 -13.50 0.51 -0.57
CA ILE A 201 -12.32 1.18 0.00
C ILE A 201 -12.65 2.65 0.29
N LYS A 202 -13.16 3.38 -0.72
CA LYS A 202 -13.54 4.79 -0.58
C LYS A 202 -14.56 5.00 0.53
N LYS A 203 -15.58 4.13 0.59
CA LYS A 203 -16.62 4.19 1.63
C LYS A 203 -16.05 3.94 3.03
N LYS A 204 -15.24 2.89 3.20
CA LYS A 204 -14.64 2.54 4.50
C LYS A 204 -13.68 3.63 4.98
N ASN A 205 -12.89 4.23 4.08
CA ASN A 205 -12.05 5.38 4.41
C ASN A 205 -12.89 6.60 4.86
N GLY A 206 -13.98 6.92 4.14
CA GLY A 206 -14.87 8.01 4.53
C GLY A 206 -15.50 7.80 5.91
N ILE A 207 -15.95 6.57 6.22
CA ILE A 207 -16.47 6.22 7.55
C ILE A 207 -15.38 6.39 8.61
N PHE A 208 -14.17 5.88 8.36
CA PHE A 208 -13.05 6.01 9.28
C PHE A 208 -12.72 7.48 9.59
N ILE A 209 -12.65 8.33 8.56
CA ILE A 209 -12.40 9.77 8.74
C ILE A 209 -13.47 10.42 9.64
N GLU A 210 -14.75 10.13 9.39
CA GLU A 210 -15.84 10.70 10.19
C GLU A 210 -15.83 10.16 11.63
N ASP A 211 -15.56 8.87 11.82
CA ASP A 211 -15.44 8.26 13.15
C ASP A 211 -14.28 8.89 13.94
N GLN A 212 -13.14 9.15 13.29
CA GLN A 212 -12.01 9.84 13.91
C GLN A 212 -12.34 11.30 14.23
N ARG A 213 -13.05 12.03 13.36
CA ARG A 213 -13.47 13.42 13.62
C ARG A 213 -14.40 13.56 14.83
N LEU A 214 -15.23 12.54 15.10
CA LEU A 214 -16.13 12.51 16.24
C LEU A 214 -15.42 12.17 17.57
N GLN A 215 -14.23 11.58 17.50
CA GLN A 215 -13.41 11.30 18.67
C GLN A 215 -12.62 12.57 19.02
N GLU A 216 -13.06 13.29 20.05
CA GLU A 216 -12.36 14.47 20.57
C GLU A 216 -10.97 14.10 21.10
N ILE A 217 -9.96 14.84 20.64
CA ILE A 217 -8.60 14.75 21.13
C ILE A 217 -8.52 15.40 22.52
N GLY A 218 -7.80 14.76 23.44
CA GLY A 218 -7.58 15.31 24.78
C GLY A 218 -6.83 16.65 24.76
N HIS A 219 -7.18 17.51 25.72
CA HIS A 219 -6.49 18.78 25.96
C HIS A 219 -5.71 18.76 27.28
N SER A 220 -4.49 19.26 27.25
CA SER A 220 -3.69 19.62 28.43
C SER A 220 -3.24 21.08 28.35
N SER A 221 -3.15 21.71 29.52
CA SER A 221 -2.51 23.02 29.65
C SER A 221 -0.98 22.95 29.59
N ASP A 222 -0.40 21.77 29.83
CA ASP A 222 1.03 21.54 29.64
C ASP A 222 1.31 21.22 28.18
N VAL A 223 2.19 21.99 27.54
CA VAL A 223 2.45 21.88 26.10
C VAL A 223 3.14 20.57 25.73
N VAL A 224 4.01 20.05 26.58
CA VAL A 224 4.71 18.78 26.33
C VAL A 224 3.73 17.61 26.45
N GLU A 225 2.88 17.62 27.48
CA GLU A 225 1.79 16.66 27.61
C GLU A 225 0.82 16.73 26.44
N GLN A 226 0.45 17.95 26.00
CA GLN A 226 -0.39 18.13 24.80
C GLN A 226 0.26 17.49 23.57
N LEU A 227 1.53 17.74 23.32
CA LEU A 227 2.26 17.15 22.20
C LEU A 227 2.37 15.62 22.30
N GLN A 228 2.50 15.07 23.51
CA GLN A 228 2.45 13.62 23.75
C GLN A 228 1.06 13.02 23.52
N ILE A 229 -0.01 13.79 23.70
CA ILE A 229 -1.35 13.39 23.27
C ILE A 229 -1.41 13.40 21.73
N LEU A 230 -0.99 14.50 21.10
CA LEU A 230 -1.03 14.66 19.64
C LEU A 230 -0.21 13.58 18.89
N ILE A 231 0.98 13.20 19.38
CA ILE A 231 1.79 12.17 18.72
C ILE A 231 1.10 10.80 18.74
N ARG A 232 0.41 10.47 19.85
CA ARG A 232 -0.36 9.23 19.97
C ARG A 232 -1.58 9.25 19.05
N GLU A 233 -2.29 10.37 19.02
CA GLU A 233 -3.43 10.56 18.13
C GLU A 233 -3.02 10.50 16.65
N ASN A 234 -1.88 11.07 16.27
CA ASN A 234 -1.32 10.92 14.93
C ASN A 234 -1.09 9.44 14.59
N SER A 235 -0.43 8.69 15.48
CA SER A 235 -0.21 7.26 15.27
C SER A 235 -1.51 6.45 15.12
N ILE A 236 -2.58 6.83 15.83
CA ILE A 236 -3.89 6.18 15.73
C ILE A 236 -4.63 6.55 14.44
N ARG A 237 -4.52 7.81 14.00
CA ARG A 237 -5.33 8.36 12.90
C ARG A 237 -4.71 8.12 11.53
N ILE A 238 -3.40 8.26 11.41
CA ILE A 238 -2.67 8.16 10.13
C ILE A 238 -1.55 7.11 10.15
N GLY A 239 -0.91 6.91 11.31
CA GLY A 239 0.15 5.93 11.47
C GLY A 239 1.40 6.48 12.14
N GLU A 240 2.25 5.58 12.65
CA GLU A 240 3.55 5.94 13.21
C GLU A 240 4.53 6.32 12.10
N GLY A 241 5.23 7.46 12.25
CA GLY A 241 6.14 7.97 11.23
C GLY A 241 5.48 8.71 10.07
N GLU A 242 4.15 8.78 10.04
CA GLU A 242 3.37 9.43 8.97
C GLU A 242 2.70 10.74 9.44
N GLY A 243 2.19 11.53 8.49
CA GLY A 243 1.50 12.78 8.78
C GLY A 243 2.39 13.78 9.52
N TYR A 244 1.95 14.21 10.72
CA TYR A 244 2.64 15.21 11.53
C TYR A 244 3.62 14.63 12.54
N HIS A 245 3.94 13.33 12.45
CA HIS A 245 4.76 12.64 13.45
C HIS A 245 6.08 13.36 13.77
N TYR A 246 6.87 13.68 12.75
CA TYR A 246 8.18 14.31 12.92
C TYR A 246 8.08 15.78 13.37
N ASP A 247 7.04 16.48 12.94
CA ASP A 247 6.79 17.87 13.37
C ASP A 247 6.46 17.92 14.86
N ILE A 248 5.57 17.05 15.32
CA ILE A 248 5.20 16.92 16.74
C ILE A 248 6.43 16.47 17.56
N GLN A 249 7.21 15.51 17.07
CA GLN A 249 8.44 15.07 17.74
C GLN A 249 9.44 16.22 17.89
N THR A 250 9.66 16.99 16.83
CA THR A 250 10.53 18.18 16.86
C THR A 250 10.03 19.19 17.89
N LEU A 251 8.73 19.45 17.98
CA LEU A 251 8.17 20.34 18.99
C LEU A 251 8.41 19.82 20.42
N ILE A 252 8.26 18.51 20.66
CA ILE A 252 8.56 17.91 21.97
C ILE A 252 10.02 18.18 22.34
N GLU A 253 10.94 17.93 21.42
CA GLU A 253 12.38 18.18 21.59
C GLU A 253 12.66 19.65 21.94
N LEU A 254 12.01 20.60 21.25
CA LEU A 254 12.19 22.03 21.49
C LEU A 254 11.64 22.49 22.86
N PHE A 255 10.44 22.04 23.24
CA PHE A 255 9.83 22.42 24.51
C PHE A 255 10.47 21.73 25.73
N THR A 256 11.24 20.65 25.52
CA THR A 256 11.95 19.92 26.58
C THR A 256 13.44 20.25 26.67
N ALA A 257 13.93 21.18 25.83
CA ALA A 257 15.32 21.61 25.84
C ALA A 257 15.73 22.16 27.25
N PRO A 258 16.94 21.83 27.75
CA PRO A 258 17.40 22.25 29.08
C PRO A 258 17.49 23.78 29.30
N GLN A 259 17.72 24.54 28.23
CA GLN A 259 17.95 25.98 28.20
C GLN A 259 19.16 26.45 29.01
N GLU A 260 20.25 25.68 28.94
CA GLU A 260 21.53 25.95 29.62
C GLU A 260 22.38 26.97 28.85
N PHE A 261 21.81 28.14 28.56
CA PHE A 261 22.49 29.24 27.88
C PHE A 261 22.23 30.61 28.54
N PRO A 262 22.99 31.68 28.18
CA PRO A 262 22.86 32.99 28.79
C PRO A 262 21.45 33.60 28.68
N GLU A 263 21.15 34.52 29.59
CA GLU A 263 19.82 35.13 29.76
C GLU A 263 19.24 35.77 28.50
N ARG A 264 20.10 36.41 27.70
CA ARG A 264 19.68 37.03 26.45
C ARG A 264 19.11 36.00 25.47
N GLU A 265 19.84 34.92 25.25
CA GLU A 265 19.40 33.86 24.36
C GLU A 265 18.19 33.10 24.93
N ARG A 266 18.05 32.99 26.26
CA ARG A 266 16.81 32.48 26.90
C ARG A 266 15.60 33.31 26.53
N GLN A 267 15.68 34.64 26.61
CA GLN A 267 14.57 35.51 26.21
C GLN A 267 14.23 35.39 24.71
N GLU A 268 15.24 35.22 23.84
CA GLU A 268 15.03 34.97 22.40
C GLU A 268 14.34 33.60 22.19
N ALA A 269 14.77 32.56 22.88
CA ALA A 269 14.19 31.23 22.82
C ALA A 269 12.75 31.21 23.36
N ASP A 270 12.47 31.86 24.49
CA ASP A 270 11.13 31.97 25.07
C ASP A 270 10.15 32.64 24.10
N GLN A 271 10.56 33.69 23.40
CA GLN A 271 9.71 34.34 22.38
C GLN A 271 9.40 33.40 21.22
N TYR A 272 10.38 32.61 20.79
CA TYR A 272 10.19 31.62 19.74
C TYR A 272 9.28 30.48 20.20
N LEU A 273 9.52 29.88 21.37
CA LEU A 273 8.66 28.84 21.94
C LEU A 273 7.21 29.33 22.12
N ASN A 274 7.02 30.58 22.57
CA ASN A 274 5.69 31.20 22.65
C ASN A 274 4.99 31.27 21.27
N SER A 275 5.74 31.50 20.19
CA SER A 275 5.16 31.49 18.84
C SER A 275 4.77 30.09 18.35
N LEU A 276 5.47 29.04 18.82
CA LEU A 276 5.19 27.65 18.47
C LEU A 276 3.88 27.13 19.08
N HIS A 277 3.34 27.76 20.13
CA HIS A 277 2.01 27.41 20.64
C HIS A 277 0.91 27.54 19.58
N LEU A 278 1.04 28.48 18.64
CA LEU A 278 0.10 28.60 17.52
C LEU A 278 0.17 27.36 16.62
N LEU A 279 1.39 26.88 16.32
CA LEU A 279 1.61 25.66 15.55
C LEU A 279 1.04 24.42 16.27
N VAL A 280 1.22 24.31 17.58
CA VAL A 280 0.64 23.22 18.38
C VAL A 280 -0.89 23.19 18.25
N ASN A 281 -1.54 24.35 18.30
CA ASN A 281 -2.99 24.46 18.13
C ASN A 281 -3.44 24.10 16.70
N GLU A 282 -2.70 24.55 15.68
CA GLU A 282 -3.00 24.18 14.29
C GLU A 282 -2.86 22.68 14.05
N LEU A 283 -1.85 22.03 14.64
CA LEU A 283 -1.68 20.58 14.57
C LEU A 283 -2.83 19.84 15.26
N TYR A 284 -3.29 20.34 16.42
CA TYR A 284 -4.49 19.83 17.07
C TYR A 284 -5.70 19.91 16.14
N ASP A 285 -5.98 21.08 15.58
CA ASP A 285 -7.15 21.31 14.71
C ASP A 285 -7.06 20.48 13.42
N ALA A 286 -5.87 20.36 12.84
CA ALA A 286 -5.60 19.54 11.66
C ALA A 286 -5.86 18.05 11.95
N LEU A 287 -5.36 17.52 13.07
CA LEU A 287 -5.61 16.14 13.49
C LEU A 287 -7.08 15.88 13.81
N GLN A 288 -7.74 16.80 14.53
CA GLN A 288 -9.16 16.68 14.87
C GLN A 288 -10.04 16.69 13.62
N SER A 289 -9.67 17.51 12.62
CA SER A 289 -10.38 17.61 11.34
C SER A 289 -9.95 16.57 10.30
N MET A 290 -8.98 15.70 10.62
CA MET A 290 -8.39 14.72 9.71
C MET A 290 -7.84 15.35 8.42
N THR A 291 -7.13 16.47 8.56
CA THR A 291 -6.52 17.21 7.45
C THR A 291 -5.00 17.09 7.54
N PHE A 292 -4.35 16.49 6.53
CA PHE A 292 -2.91 16.18 6.57
C PHE A 292 -2.09 16.85 5.45
N SER A 293 -2.68 17.79 4.70
CA SER A 293 -1.97 18.45 3.60
C SER A 293 -0.89 19.41 4.11
N GLU A 294 0.18 19.63 3.33
CA GLU A 294 1.26 20.58 3.64
C GLU A 294 0.74 22.00 3.93
N ASN A 295 -0.40 22.39 3.34
CA ASN A 295 -1.00 23.72 3.51
C ASN A 295 -1.98 23.80 4.69
N ALA A 296 -2.21 22.71 5.42
CA ALA A 296 -3.17 22.69 6.53
C ALA A 296 -2.66 23.47 7.75
N VAL A 297 -1.35 23.67 7.85
CA VAL A 297 -0.68 24.24 9.01
C VAL A 297 0.10 25.48 8.58
N THR A 298 -0.41 26.67 8.89
CA THR A 298 0.16 27.95 8.41
C THR A 298 1.48 28.28 9.10
N GLN A 299 1.65 27.83 10.34
CA GLN A 299 2.84 28.07 11.15
C GLN A 299 3.92 27.00 10.95
N GLY A 300 3.77 26.05 10.00
CA GLY A 300 4.77 25.00 9.73
C GLY A 300 6.15 25.57 9.36
N HIS A 301 6.21 26.78 8.79
CA HIS A 301 7.46 27.48 8.51
C HIS A 301 8.32 27.76 9.75
N LEU A 302 7.76 27.71 10.97
CA LEU A 302 8.50 27.93 12.21
C LEU A 302 9.47 26.79 12.53
N ILE A 303 9.21 25.58 12.05
CA ILE A 303 10.10 24.42 12.21
C ILE A 303 10.77 24.02 10.89
N HIS A 304 10.21 24.43 9.75
CA HIS A 304 10.74 24.20 8.41
C HIS A 304 11.34 25.44 7.75
N SER A 305 11.86 26.40 8.54
CA SER A 305 12.29 27.72 8.04
C SER A 305 13.32 27.62 6.91
N ARG A 306 13.09 28.41 5.86
CA ARG A 306 13.99 28.55 4.70
C ARG A 306 14.38 30.01 4.54
N SER A 307 14.97 30.58 5.59
CA SER A 307 15.39 31.98 5.60
C SER A 307 16.33 32.29 4.42
N PRO A 308 15.93 33.16 3.46
CA PRO A 308 16.76 33.49 2.29
C PRO A 308 18.10 34.10 2.66
N LYS A 309 18.17 34.72 3.84
CA LYS A 309 19.36 35.37 4.41
C LYS A 309 20.54 34.41 4.59
N PHE A 310 20.26 33.12 4.83
CA PHE A 310 21.29 32.12 5.12
C PHE A 310 21.48 31.11 3.97
N LYS A 311 21.06 31.44 2.74
CA LYS A 311 21.26 30.58 1.55
C LYS A 311 22.71 30.10 1.37
N GLY A 312 23.70 30.91 1.77
CA GLY A 312 25.12 30.56 1.69
C GLY A 312 25.60 29.53 2.72
N LEU A 313 24.75 29.17 3.69
CA LEU A 313 25.04 28.26 4.80
C LEU A 313 24.26 26.95 4.72
N ASN A 314 23.55 26.68 3.62
CA ASN A 314 22.74 25.47 3.48
C ASN A 314 23.52 24.19 3.79
N TYR A 315 24.76 24.09 3.32
CA TYR A 315 25.61 22.93 3.59
C TYR A 315 25.98 22.81 5.08
N ASP A 316 26.26 23.92 5.75
CA ASP A 316 26.61 23.91 7.18
C ASP A 316 25.38 23.59 8.04
N LEU A 317 24.23 24.14 7.68
CA LEU A 317 22.94 23.82 8.31
C LEU A 317 22.62 22.34 8.14
N GLU A 318 22.75 21.79 6.92
CA GLU A 318 22.54 20.37 6.65
C GLU A 318 23.42 19.50 7.54
N LYS A 319 24.72 19.82 7.66
CA LYS A 319 25.65 19.02 8.47
C LYS A 319 25.38 19.15 9.97
N VAL A 320 24.90 20.30 10.44
CA VAL A 320 24.50 20.47 11.84
C VAL A 320 23.19 19.73 12.12
N PHE A 321 22.18 19.80 11.24
CA PHE A 321 20.95 19.00 11.37
C PHE A 321 21.22 17.49 11.28
N GLU A 322 22.13 17.06 10.40
CA GLU A 322 22.58 15.66 10.35
C GLU A 322 23.22 15.25 11.68
N TYR A 323 24.06 16.10 12.28
CA TYR A 323 24.61 15.85 13.61
C TYR A 323 23.55 15.75 14.71
N LEU A 324 22.52 16.61 14.66
CA LEU A 324 21.42 16.59 15.63
C LEU A 324 20.65 15.27 15.54
N ASN A 325 20.28 14.86 14.32
CA ASN A 325 19.32 13.80 14.07
C ASN A 325 19.95 12.42 13.82
N ASN A 326 21.26 12.33 13.55
CA ASN A 326 21.96 11.06 13.30
C ASN A 326 22.93 10.71 14.44
N PRO A 327 22.65 9.67 15.25
CA PRO A 327 23.53 9.26 16.36
C PRO A 327 24.90 8.74 15.89
N TYR A 328 25.03 8.36 14.61
CA TYR A 328 26.26 7.85 14.00
C TYR A 328 27.07 8.93 13.25
N PHE A 329 26.63 10.19 13.26
CA PHE A 329 27.34 11.26 12.57
C PHE A 329 28.73 11.49 13.17
N ARG A 330 29.73 11.63 12.31
CA ARG A 330 31.11 11.88 12.73
C ARG A 330 31.26 13.28 13.31
N ALA A 331 31.35 13.34 14.63
CA ALA A 331 31.35 14.59 15.38
C ALA A 331 32.58 15.50 15.13
N ASP A 332 33.65 14.97 14.55
CA ASP A 332 34.91 15.69 14.28
C ASP A 332 34.77 16.80 13.23
N ARG A 333 33.75 16.74 12.37
CA ARG A 333 33.49 17.75 11.34
C ARG A 333 32.48 18.82 11.76
N VAL A 334 31.74 18.59 12.84
CA VAL A 334 30.68 19.51 13.31
C VAL A 334 31.26 20.83 13.80
N ASP A 335 32.41 20.80 14.47
CA ASP A 335 33.08 22.00 15.00
C ASP A 335 33.37 23.04 13.89
N TYR A 336 33.69 22.58 12.67
CA TYR A 336 33.91 23.47 11.53
C TYR A 336 32.60 24.18 11.13
N HIS A 337 31.50 23.43 11.02
CA HIS A 337 30.20 23.97 10.63
C HIS A 337 29.65 24.91 11.70
N LEU A 338 29.73 24.55 12.98
CA LEU A 338 29.34 25.43 14.09
C LEU A 338 30.11 26.76 14.06
N ARG A 339 31.44 26.73 13.87
CA ARG A 339 32.24 27.95 13.76
C ARG A 339 31.80 28.84 12.59
N ARG A 340 31.41 28.24 11.47
CA ARG A 340 30.93 28.99 10.30
C ARG A 340 29.56 29.62 10.57
N LEU A 341 28.64 28.90 11.20
CA LEU A 341 27.34 29.46 11.61
C LEU A 341 27.50 30.58 12.66
N ILE A 342 28.49 30.48 13.55
CA ILE A 342 28.84 31.54 14.51
C ILE A 342 29.43 32.77 13.80
N SER A 343 30.37 32.57 12.87
CA SER A 343 31.02 33.69 12.16
C SER A 343 30.04 34.50 11.31
N GLU A 344 29.01 33.85 10.78
CA GLU A 344 27.94 34.49 10.02
C GLU A 344 26.81 35.04 10.91
N GLY A 345 26.97 34.97 12.24
CA GLY A 345 26.06 35.54 13.21
C GLY A 345 24.74 34.80 13.39
N LEU A 346 24.62 33.58 12.85
CA LEU A 346 23.45 32.73 13.09
C LEU A 346 23.48 32.17 14.51
N LEU A 347 24.60 31.60 14.96
CA LEU A 347 24.73 31.03 16.30
C LEU A 347 25.55 31.93 17.26
N PRO A 348 25.27 31.92 18.57
CA PRO A 348 26.08 32.60 19.57
C PRO A 348 27.50 32.05 19.68
N SER A 349 28.46 32.89 20.07
CA SER A 349 29.89 32.53 20.14
C SER A 349 30.26 31.47 21.17
N TYR A 350 29.40 31.21 22.16
CA TYR A 350 29.63 30.18 23.18
C TYR A 350 29.18 28.78 22.72
N VAL A 351 28.42 28.69 21.62
CA VAL A 351 27.94 27.40 21.11
C VAL A 351 29.12 26.54 20.69
N SER A 352 29.09 25.27 21.08
CA SER A 352 30.13 24.29 20.79
C SER A 352 29.52 22.91 20.66
N ARG A 353 30.34 21.92 20.29
CA ARG A 353 29.91 20.52 20.26
C ARG A 353 29.51 19.97 21.63
N GLN A 354 29.92 20.62 22.72
CA GLN A 354 29.52 20.26 24.08
C GLN A 354 28.17 20.84 24.48
N THR A 355 27.60 21.76 23.69
CA THR A 355 26.24 22.26 23.90
C THR A 355 25.26 21.09 23.77
N ASP A 356 24.28 21.03 24.66
CA ASP A 356 23.22 20.04 24.58
C ASP A 356 22.54 20.10 23.20
N LYS A 357 22.19 18.94 22.64
CA LYS A 357 21.65 18.88 21.28
C LYS A 357 20.29 19.58 21.17
N LEU A 358 19.44 19.49 22.20
CA LEU A 358 18.13 20.14 22.20
C LEU A 358 18.29 21.66 22.31
N ASP A 359 19.22 22.13 23.15
CA ASP A 359 19.55 23.55 23.23
C ASP A 359 20.10 24.10 21.90
N LEU A 360 20.99 23.34 21.26
CA LEU A 360 21.52 23.70 19.94
C LEU A 360 20.41 23.76 18.89
N HIS A 361 19.50 22.78 18.89
CA HIS A 361 18.37 22.74 17.96
C HIS A 361 17.45 23.96 18.17
N LEU A 362 17.11 24.26 19.42
CA LEU A 362 16.27 25.39 19.81
C LEU A 362 16.88 26.74 19.38
N LEU A 363 18.15 26.98 19.70
CA LEU A 363 18.84 28.22 19.31
C LEU A 363 18.91 28.40 17.79
N LEU A 364 19.13 27.30 17.06
CA LEU A 364 19.25 27.31 15.62
C LEU A 364 17.92 27.68 14.96
N LEU A 365 16.82 27.02 15.32
CA LEU A 365 15.50 27.30 14.75
C LEU A 365 14.95 28.67 15.18
N ALA A 366 15.14 29.07 16.45
CA ALA A 366 14.74 30.39 16.93
C ALA A 366 15.37 31.52 16.09
N ARG A 367 16.63 31.36 15.68
CA ARG A 367 17.33 32.39 14.91
C ARG A 367 17.10 32.32 13.40
N LEU A 368 16.76 31.15 12.87
CA LEU A 368 16.30 31.06 11.48
C LEU A 368 14.95 31.77 11.28
N THR A 369 14.04 31.65 12.25
CA THR A 369 12.67 32.20 12.18
C THR A 369 12.57 33.70 12.50
N VAL A 370 13.30 34.20 13.51
CA VAL A 370 13.32 35.64 13.87
C VAL A 370 13.74 36.54 12.70
N ASN A 371 14.50 35.99 11.74
CA ASN A 371 15.02 36.74 10.60
C ASN A 371 14.10 36.77 9.37
N GLU A 372 12.93 36.13 9.39
CA GLU A 372 11.94 36.19 8.30
C GLU A 372 11.00 37.41 8.41
N LYS A 373 10.79 37.97 9.61
CA LYS A 373 9.88 39.13 9.84
C LYS A 373 10.42 40.50 9.40
N LYS A 374 11.47 40.55 8.59
CA LYS A 374 12.02 41.80 8.02
C LYS A 374 11.96 41.80 6.49
N HIS A 375 10.78 41.63 5.90
CA HIS A 375 10.51 42.12 4.54
C HIS A 375 9.03 42.46 4.36
#